data_AF-A0A0Q4N8G2-F1
#
_entry.id   AF-A0A0Q4N8G2-F1
#
_cell.length_a   1.000
_cell.length_b   1.000
_cell.length_c   1.000
_cell.angle_alpha   90.00
_cell.angle_beta   90.00
_cell.angle_gamma   90.00
#
_symmetry.space_group_name_H-M   'P 1'
#
loop_
_entity.id
_entity.type
_entity.pdbx_description
1 polymer ?
#
loop_
_entity_poly.entity_id
_entity_poly.type
_entity_poly.pdbx_seq_one_letter_code
_entity_poly.pdbx_strand_id
1 'polypeptide(L)'
;MKTQLLEFISLIGAGCMREEDIERIADEAAQAYADPAAFLAANPDINYDDSFPIPLGEWVVLGSLPDTVVFQADSYQQLFQQISDSFDNSVPFTLKPKQLARTEPLTALNRIQVQMGALNKEAGGYVLLNFSQLLDDELQVVMVGQHDLARVLALGAELGIKVEPALEALKVAVHI
;
A
#
# COMPACT_ATOMS: atom_id res chain seq x y z
N MET A 1 -18.57 -7.28 0.72
CA MET A 1 -17.40 -6.87 -0.09
C MET A 1 -17.29 -5.36 -0.25
N LYS A 2 -18.19 -4.65 -0.96
CA LYS A 2 -18.07 -3.18 -1.16
C LYS A 2 -17.80 -2.40 0.14
N THR A 3 -18.56 -2.66 1.21
CA THR A 3 -18.35 -2.00 2.52
C THR A 3 -16.97 -2.29 3.12
N GLN A 4 -16.46 -3.52 2.97
CA GLN A 4 -15.13 -3.90 3.43
C GLN A 4 -14.04 -3.23 2.59
N LEU A 5 -14.22 -3.14 1.27
CA LEU A 5 -13.31 -2.42 0.37
C LEU A 5 -13.27 -0.93 0.70
N LEU A 6 -14.43 -0.31 0.93
CA LEU A 6 -14.50 1.11 1.31
C LEU A 6 -13.74 1.37 2.62
N GLU A 7 -13.97 0.54 3.64
CA GLU A 7 -13.24 0.65 4.91
C GLU A 7 -11.74 0.41 4.70
N PHE A 8 -11.36 -0.64 3.98
CA PHE A 8 -9.96 -0.98 3.72
C PHE A 8 -9.22 0.15 2.98
N ILE A 9 -9.79 0.65 1.88
CA ILE A 9 -9.22 1.74 1.08
C ILE A 9 -9.14 3.03 1.90
N SER A 10 -10.16 3.32 2.73
CA SER A 10 -10.13 4.49 3.63
C SER A 10 -8.97 4.41 4.62
N LEU A 11 -8.71 3.24 5.21
CA LEU A 11 -7.64 3.05 6.19
C LEU A 11 -6.25 3.12 5.55
N ILE A 12 -6.03 2.50 4.38
CA ILE A 12 -4.74 2.57 3.67
C ILE A 12 -4.51 3.93 3.01
N GLY A 13 -5.57 4.66 2.69
CA GLY A 13 -5.49 6.02 2.18
C GLY A 13 -4.97 7.03 3.21
N ALA A 14 -4.98 6.67 4.51
CA ALA A 14 -4.40 7.45 5.61
C ALA A 14 -4.80 8.95 5.65
N GLY A 15 -5.99 9.28 5.13
CA GLY A 15 -6.51 10.65 5.04
C GLY A 15 -6.03 11.45 3.80
N CYS A 16 -5.25 10.84 2.91
CA CYS A 16 -4.74 11.47 1.68
C CYS A 16 -5.72 11.40 0.49
N MET A 17 -6.81 10.63 0.62
CA MET A 17 -7.79 10.43 -0.44
C MET A 17 -9.12 11.10 -0.09
N ARG A 18 -9.80 11.64 -1.11
CA ARG A 18 -11.16 12.17 -0.96
C ARG A 18 -12.14 11.00 -0.84
N GLU A 19 -13.21 11.20 -0.08
CA GLU A 19 -14.26 10.19 0.12
C GLU A 19 -14.86 9.70 -1.21
N GLU A 20 -15.11 10.61 -2.15
CA GLU A 20 -15.60 10.27 -3.50
C GLU A 20 -14.65 9.34 -4.27
N ASP A 21 -13.33 9.54 -4.14
CA ASP A 21 -12.34 8.68 -4.79
C ASP A 21 -12.33 7.28 -4.14
N ILE A 22 -12.42 7.22 -2.81
CA ILE A 22 -12.49 5.95 -2.06
C ILE A 22 -13.74 5.18 -2.45
N GLU A 23 -14.90 5.84 -2.47
CA GLU A 23 -16.18 5.21 -2.83
C GLU A 23 -16.17 4.67 -4.25
N ARG A 24 -15.63 5.45 -5.20
CA ARG A 24 -15.51 5.05 -6.61
C ARG A 24 -14.65 3.79 -6.75
N ILE A 25 -13.45 3.78 -6.16
CA ILE A 25 -12.54 2.62 -6.24
C ILE A 25 -13.18 1.40 -5.59
N ALA A 26 -13.80 1.55 -4.42
CA ALA A 26 -14.48 0.46 -3.74
C ALA A 26 -15.64 -0.12 -4.57
N ASP A 27 -16.37 0.72 -5.29
CA ASP A 27 -17.46 0.29 -6.17
C ASP A 27 -16.94 -0.45 -7.40
N GLU A 28 -15.97 0.11 -8.12
CA GLU A 28 -15.35 -0.48 -9.30
C GLU A 28 -14.73 -1.85 -8.95
N ALA A 29 -13.94 -1.91 -7.88
CA ALA A 29 -13.35 -3.16 -7.41
C ALA A 29 -14.41 -4.19 -7.01
N ALA A 30 -15.48 -3.78 -6.32
CA ALA A 30 -16.56 -4.70 -5.93
C ALA A 30 -17.28 -5.29 -7.15
N GLN A 31 -17.50 -4.50 -8.21
CA GLN A 31 -18.05 -4.98 -9.48
C GLN A 31 -17.10 -5.97 -10.15
N ALA A 32 -15.80 -5.64 -10.20
CA ALA A 32 -14.77 -6.50 -10.76
C ALA A 32 -14.61 -7.84 -10.02
N TYR A 33 -14.77 -7.86 -8.69
CA TYR A 33 -14.80 -9.10 -7.92
C TYR A 33 -16.07 -9.92 -8.15
N ALA A 34 -17.22 -9.27 -8.37
CA ALA A 34 -18.51 -9.94 -8.50
C ALA A 34 -18.69 -10.60 -9.88
N ASP A 35 -18.29 -9.92 -10.96
CA ASP A 35 -18.36 -10.43 -12.33
C ASP A 35 -17.20 -9.87 -13.18
N PRO A 36 -16.02 -10.52 -13.15
CA PRO A 36 -14.86 -10.06 -13.90
C PRO A 36 -15.11 -9.94 -15.41
N ALA A 37 -15.88 -10.87 -15.98
CA ALA A 37 -16.15 -10.90 -17.41
C ALA A 37 -17.04 -9.73 -17.84
N ALA A 38 -18.11 -9.44 -17.10
CA ALA A 38 -18.94 -8.27 -17.36
C ALA A 38 -18.18 -6.96 -17.15
N PHE A 39 -17.31 -6.90 -16.13
CA PHE A 39 -16.49 -5.72 -15.86
C PHE A 39 -15.51 -5.43 -17.01
N LEU A 40 -14.80 -6.43 -17.53
CA LEU A 40 -13.91 -6.25 -18.69
C LEU A 40 -14.67 -5.87 -19.95
N ALA A 41 -15.85 -6.46 -20.18
CA ALA A 41 -16.69 -6.11 -21.33
C ALA A 41 -17.18 -4.65 -21.28
N ALA A 42 -17.42 -4.11 -20.08
CA ALA A 42 -17.80 -2.72 -19.87
C ALA A 42 -16.61 -1.74 -19.96
N ASN A 43 -15.39 -2.23 -19.78
CA ASN A 43 -14.15 -1.45 -19.73
C ASN A 43 -13.10 -1.99 -20.70
N PRO A 44 -13.31 -1.81 -22.03
CA PRO A 44 -12.46 -2.43 -23.06
C PRO A 44 -11.01 -1.90 -23.09
N ASP A 45 -10.74 -0.77 -22.44
CA ASP A 45 -9.40 -0.17 -22.35
C ASP A 45 -8.54 -0.79 -21.23
N ILE A 46 -9.12 -1.63 -20.36
CA ILE A 46 -8.39 -2.30 -19.29
C ILE A 46 -7.49 -3.39 -19.88
N ASN A 47 -6.19 -3.26 -19.63
CA ASN A 47 -5.19 -4.24 -20.01
C ASN A 47 -4.95 -5.25 -18.88
N TYR A 48 -5.94 -6.11 -18.64
CA TYR A 48 -5.86 -7.21 -17.67
C TYR A 48 -6.12 -8.53 -18.38
N ASP A 49 -5.32 -9.55 -18.04
CA ASP A 49 -5.52 -10.93 -18.47
C ASP A 49 -5.15 -11.92 -17.35
N ASP A 50 -5.32 -13.21 -17.61
CA ASP A 50 -5.09 -14.28 -16.63
C ASP A 50 -3.60 -14.55 -16.32
N SER A 51 -2.67 -13.78 -16.90
CA SER A 51 -1.24 -13.87 -16.55
C SER A 51 -0.89 -13.10 -15.27
N PHE A 52 -1.72 -12.15 -14.86
CA PHE A 52 -1.53 -11.42 -13.61
C PHE A 52 -1.71 -12.36 -12.41
N PRO A 53 -0.85 -12.25 -11.38
CA PRO A 53 -0.88 -13.16 -10.23
C PRO A 53 -1.98 -12.82 -9.21
N ILE A 54 -2.78 -11.78 -9.47
CA ILE A 54 -3.84 -11.26 -8.60
C ILE A 54 -5.16 -11.22 -9.37
N PRO A 55 -6.32 -11.40 -8.69
CA PRO A 55 -7.62 -11.29 -9.33
C PRO A 55 -7.91 -9.86 -9.81
N LEU A 56 -8.76 -9.72 -10.84
CA LEU A 56 -9.14 -8.44 -11.42
C LEU A 56 -9.62 -7.41 -10.40
N GLY A 57 -10.39 -7.83 -9.39
CA GLY A 57 -10.85 -6.92 -8.33
C GLY A 57 -9.69 -6.33 -7.50
N GLU A 58 -8.66 -7.13 -7.20
CA GLU A 58 -7.46 -6.65 -6.50
C GLU A 58 -6.62 -5.76 -7.41
N TRP A 59 -6.52 -6.13 -8.69
CA TRP A 59 -5.84 -5.33 -9.71
C TRP A 59 -6.49 -3.95 -9.87
N VAL A 60 -7.82 -3.87 -9.86
CA VAL A 60 -8.56 -2.59 -9.90
C VAL A 60 -8.28 -1.75 -8.66
N VAL A 61 -8.22 -2.35 -7.46
CA VAL A 61 -7.81 -1.62 -6.25
C VAL A 61 -6.40 -1.07 -6.43
N LEU A 62 -5.42 -1.92 -6.73
CA LEU A 62 -4.02 -1.52 -6.84
C LEU A 62 -3.81 -0.43 -7.90
N GLY A 63 -4.35 -0.63 -9.10
CA GLY A 63 -4.18 0.30 -10.22
C GLY A 63 -4.95 1.62 -10.11
N SER A 64 -5.89 1.72 -9.17
CA SER A 64 -6.66 2.95 -8.94
C SER A 64 -6.19 3.77 -7.75
N LEU A 65 -5.32 3.22 -6.91
CA LEU A 65 -4.71 3.97 -5.80
C LEU A 65 -3.69 4.97 -6.36
N PRO A 66 -3.65 6.20 -5.85
CA PRO A 66 -2.65 7.17 -6.27
C PRO A 66 -1.26 6.83 -5.72
N ASP A 67 -0.22 7.32 -6.38
CA ASP A 67 1.20 7.19 -5.99
C ASP A 67 1.54 7.82 -4.63
N THR A 68 0.60 8.55 -4.01
CA THR A 68 0.69 9.08 -2.65
C THR A 68 0.17 8.11 -1.59
N VAL A 69 -0.39 6.96 -1.99
CA VAL A 69 -0.96 5.94 -1.13
C VAL A 69 -0.25 4.61 -1.32
N VAL A 70 -0.08 4.17 -2.58
CA VAL A 70 0.74 3.01 -2.92
C VAL A 70 2.09 3.48 -3.44
N PHE A 71 3.15 3.06 -2.75
CA PHE A 71 4.53 3.42 -3.09
C PHE A 71 5.22 2.21 -3.71
N GLN A 72 5.68 2.37 -4.95
CA GLN A 72 6.32 1.34 -5.75
C GLN A 72 7.73 1.78 -6.15
N ALA A 73 8.73 0.96 -5.87
CA ALA A 73 10.12 1.33 -6.12
C ALA A 73 11.07 0.14 -6.23
N ASP A 74 12.16 0.32 -6.98
CA ASP A 74 13.27 -0.64 -7.10
C ASP A 74 14.28 -0.55 -5.95
N SER A 75 14.16 0.43 -5.05
CA SER A 75 15.11 0.61 -3.96
C SER A 75 14.54 1.34 -2.75
N TYR A 76 15.07 1.05 -1.56
CA TYR A 76 14.68 1.75 -0.33
C TYR A 76 14.96 3.26 -0.37
N GLN A 77 15.95 3.70 -1.15
CA GLN A 77 16.17 5.13 -1.38
C GLN A 77 15.01 5.76 -2.13
N GLN A 78 14.58 5.16 -3.25
CA GLN A 78 13.46 5.66 -4.04
C GLN A 78 12.14 5.53 -3.27
N LEU A 79 11.90 4.40 -2.59
CA LEU A 79 10.74 4.19 -1.74
C LEU A 79 10.62 5.30 -0.70
N PHE A 80 11.70 5.57 0.04
CA PHE A 80 11.65 6.62 1.08
C PHE A 80 11.53 8.02 0.49
N GLN A 81 12.09 8.28 -0.71
CA GLN A 81 11.91 9.55 -1.41
C GLN A 81 10.42 9.78 -1.73
N GLN A 82 9.76 8.80 -2.37
CA GLN A 82 8.32 8.88 -2.69
C GLN A 82 7.47 9.06 -1.42
N ILE A 83 7.74 8.27 -0.38
CA ILE A 83 7.06 8.42 0.91
C ILE A 83 7.26 9.83 1.45
N SER A 84 8.49 10.35 1.51
CA SER A 84 8.73 11.69 2.07
C SER A 84 8.09 12.81 1.23
N ASP A 85 8.01 12.64 -0.09
CA ASP A 85 7.41 13.61 -1.01
C ASP A 85 5.88 13.62 -0.94
N SER A 86 5.26 12.56 -0.40
CA SER A 86 3.81 12.51 -0.14
C SER A 86 3.37 13.38 1.04
N PHE A 87 4.30 13.81 1.90
CA PHE A 87 4.01 14.67 3.05
C PHE A 87 4.23 16.15 2.71
N ASP A 88 3.56 17.02 3.46
CA ASP A 88 3.83 18.46 3.39
C ASP A 88 5.28 18.78 3.79
N ASN A 89 5.87 19.80 3.16
CA ASN A 89 7.25 20.22 3.38
C ASN A 89 7.56 20.66 4.82
N SER A 90 6.54 20.95 5.63
CA SER A 90 6.69 21.26 7.05
C SER A 90 6.98 20.03 7.92
N VAL A 91 6.76 18.81 7.40
CA VAL A 91 6.97 17.57 8.15
C VAL A 91 8.48 17.29 8.27
N PRO A 92 9.03 17.22 9.50
CA PRO A 92 10.47 17.09 9.69
C PRO A 92 10.92 15.63 9.53
N PHE A 93 11.56 15.33 8.39
CA PHE A 93 12.27 14.06 8.20
C PHE A 93 13.75 14.19 8.59
N THR A 94 14.16 13.40 9.58
CA THR A 94 15.58 13.30 10.00
C THR A 94 16.36 12.36 9.11
N LEU A 95 15.74 11.24 8.69
CA LEU A 95 16.28 10.35 7.67
C LEU A 95 16.24 11.06 6.31
N LYS A 96 17.28 10.91 5.50
CA LYS A 96 17.34 11.39 4.13
C LYS A 96 17.50 10.23 3.15
N PRO A 97 16.82 10.23 1.98
CA PRO A 97 16.88 9.13 1.00
C PRO A 97 18.30 8.69 0.64
N LYS A 98 19.22 9.65 0.43
CA LYS A 98 20.64 9.36 0.12
C LYS A 98 21.37 8.51 1.17
N GLN A 99 20.88 8.47 2.42
CA GLN A 99 21.47 7.64 3.48
C GLN A 99 21.13 6.15 3.31
N LEU A 100 20.21 5.82 2.39
CA LEU A 100 19.74 4.45 2.12
C LEU A 100 20.41 3.81 0.89
N ALA A 101 21.08 4.60 0.03
CA ALA A 101 21.65 4.19 -1.27
C ALA A 101 22.54 2.93 -1.27
N ARG A 102 23.16 2.59 -0.13
CA ARG A 102 24.08 1.46 0.03
C ARG A 102 23.86 0.75 1.37
N THR A 103 22.64 0.84 1.90
CA THR A 103 22.29 0.21 3.16
C THR A 103 21.63 -1.14 2.85
N GLU A 104 22.03 -2.18 3.58
CA GLU A 104 21.40 -3.51 3.50
C GLU A 104 19.88 -3.43 3.72
N PRO A 105 19.06 -4.25 3.01
CA PRO A 105 17.60 -4.16 3.00
C PRO A 105 16.95 -4.04 4.38
N LEU A 106 17.30 -4.94 5.31
CA LEU A 106 16.72 -4.94 6.66
C LEU A 106 17.07 -3.67 7.43
N THR A 107 18.30 -3.17 7.30
CA THR A 107 18.73 -1.94 7.97
C THR A 107 18.05 -0.72 7.35
N ALA A 108 17.89 -0.70 6.03
CA ALA A 108 17.21 0.38 5.32
C ALA A 108 15.74 0.45 5.72
N LEU A 109 15.01 -0.67 5.63
CA LEU A 109 13.60 -0.74 5.98
C LEU A 109 13.37 -0.43 7.47
N ASN A 110 14.21 -0.92 8.38
CA ASN A 110 14.12 -0.59 9.79
C ASN A 110 14.28 0.91 10.05
N ARG A 111 15.23 1.58 9.38
CA ARG A 111 15.41 3.04 9.51
C ARG A 111 14.18 3.81 9.02
N ILE A 112 13.60 3.38 7.90
CA ILE A 112 12.37 3.99 7.39
C ILE A 112 11.24 3.76 8.41
N GLN A 113 11.02 2.52 8.85
CA GLN A 113 9.96 2.20 9.81
C GLN A 113 10.09 2.97 11.13
N VAL A 114 11.31 3.18 11.64
CA VAL A 114 11.57 4.03 12.81
C VAL A 114 11.19 5.50 12.54
N GLN A 115 11.56 6.04 11.37
CA GLN A 115 11.18 7.39 10.97
C GLN A 115 9.66 7.54 10.88
N MET A 116 8.97 6.55 10.28
CA MET A 116 7.51 6.56 10.11
C MET A 116 6.75 6.39 11.43
N GLY A 117 7.25 5.54 12.34
CA GLY A 117 6.67 5.36 13.67
C GLY A 117 6.81 6.58 14.59
N ALA A 118 7.73 7.50 14.29
CA ALA A 118 7.91 8.74 15.04
C ALA A 118 6.98 9.89 14.59
N LEU A 119 6.36 9.76 13.41
CA LEU A 119 5.41 10.73 12.87
C LEU A 119 4.01 10.51 13.48
N ASN A 120 3.11 11.46 13.28
CA ASN A 120 1.68 11.39 13.65
C ASN A 120 1.40 10.60 14.96
N LYS A 121 1.79 11.18 16.10
CA LYS A 121 1.67 10.54 17.42
C LYS A 121 0.22 10.20 17.80
N GLU A 122 -0.76 10.92 17.25
CA GLU A 122 -2.18 10.67 17.50
C GLU A 122 -2.63 9.35 16.86
N ALA A 123 -2.08 8.99 15.71
CA ALA A 123 -2.27 7.69 15.06
C ALA A 123 -1.37 6.57 15.61
N GLY A 124 -0.52 6.88 16.61
CA GLY A 124 0.46 5.94 17.16
C GLY A 124 1.70 5.75 16.28
N GLY A 125 1.91 6.58 15.26
CA GLY A 125 2.91 6.37 14.22
C GLY A 125 2.34 5.68 12.99
N TYR A 126 3.14 5.63 11.94
CA TYR A 126 2.82 4.89 10.72
C TYR A 126 3.60 3.58 10.61
N VAL A 127 2.95 2.56 10.08
CA VAL A 127 3.50 1.24 9.77
C VAL A 127 3.50 1.04 8.27
N LEU A 128 4.62 0.57 7.74
CA LEU A 128 4.72 0.16 6.35
C LEU A 128 4.20 -1.27 6.19
N LEU A 129 3.26 -1.45 5.28
CA LEU A 129 2.71 -2.75 4.91
C LEU A 129 3.13 -3.09 3.49
N ASN A 130 3.71 -4.27 3.27
CA ASN A 130 3.74 -4.86 1.93
C ASN A 130 2.29 -4.98 1.47
N PHE A 131 2.01 -4.56 0.24
CA PHE A 131 0.65 -4.49 -0.28
C PHE A 131 0.52 -5.30 -1.56
N SER A 132 -0.49 -6.17 -1.62
CA SER A 132 -0.78 -7.06 -2.75
C SER A 132 0.43 -7.94 -3.13
N GLN A 133 0.40 -8.53 -4.32
CA GLN A 133 1.57 -9.18 -4.95
C GLN A 133 2.33 -8.16 -5.79
N LEU A 134 3.65 -8.34 -5.86
CA LEU A 134 4.50 -7.53 -6.73
C LEU A 134 4.19 -7.86 -8.18
N LEU A 135 4.01 -6.81 -9.00
CA LEU A 135 3.78 -6.94 -10.43
C LEU A 135 5.08 -6.65 -11.19
N ASP A 136 5.60 -5.42 -11.07
CA ASP A 136 6.76 -4.95 -11.83
C ASP A 136 7.96 -4.54 -10.95
N ASP A 137 7.72 -3.79 -9.85
CA ASP A 137 8.77 -3.29 -8.96
C ASP A 137 9.21 -4.28 -7.87
N GLU A 138 10.40 -4.06 -7.30
CA GLU A 138 10.92 -4.85 -6.18
C GLU A 138 10.18 -4.60 -4.84
N LEU A 139 9.59 -3.41 -4.67
CA LEU A 139 8.89 -2.99 -3.45
C LEU A 139 7.52 -2.42 -3.80
N GLN A 140 6.49 -2.83 -3.05
CA GLN A 140 5.13 -2.28 -3.14
C GLN A 140 4.56 -2.16 -1.74
N VAL A 141 4.41 -0.93 -1.27
CA VAL A 141 4.13 -0.63 0.13
C VAL A 141 3.02 0.41 0.26
N VAL A 142 2.13 0.20 1.23
CA VAL A 142 1.21 1.25 1.72
C VAL A 142 1.58 1.64 3.14
N MET A 143 1.15 2.83 3.55
CA MET A 143 1.38 3.37 4.89
C MET A 143 0.06 3.39 5.68
N VAL A 144 0.05 2.81 6.88
CA VAL A 144 -1.16 2.71 7.72
C VAL A 144 -0.88 3.24 9.12
N GLY A 145 -1.87 3.88 9.74
CA GLY A 145 -1.80 4.26 11.15
C GLY A 145 -1.61 3.05 12.07
N GLN A 146 -0.73 3.15 13.07
CA GLN A 146 -0.44 2.05 13.99
C GLN A 146 -1.69 1.54 14.72
N HIS A 147 -2.64 2.42 15.02
CA HIS A 147 -3.92 2.05 15.64
C HIS A 147 -4.85 1.26 14.69
N ASP A 148 -4.75 1.50 13.39
CA ASP A 148 -5.61 0.89 12.37
C ASP A 148 -5.03 -0.42 11.82
N LEU A 149 -3.75 -0.68 12.08
CA LEU A 149 -3.01 -1.85 11.58
C LEU A 149 -3.80 -3.16 11.76
N ALA A 150 -4.31 -3.42 12.97
CA ALA A 150 -5.04 -4.66 13.26
C ALA A 150 -6.29 -4.81 12.38
N ARG A 151 -6.99 -3.70 12.12
CA ARG A 151 -8.20 -3.71 11.29
C ARG A 151 -7.86 -3.88 9.81
N VAL A 152 -6.81 -3.22 9.32
CA VAL A 152 -6.33 -3.38 7.93
C VAL A 152 -5.91 -4.83 7.65
N LEU A 153 -5.17 -5.47 8.56
CA LEU A 153 -4.77 -6.86 8.39
C LEU A 153 -5.97 -7.81 8.35
N ALA A 154 -6.99 -7.59 9.21
CA ALA A 154 -8.22 -8.36 9.19
C ALA A 154 -9.00 -8.19 7.88
N LEU A 155 -9.16 -6.95 7.42
CA LEU A 155 -9.84 -6.65 6.16
C LEU A 155 -9.11 -7.22 4.95
N GLY A 156 -7.77 -7.13 4.90
CA GLY A 156 -6.98 -7.74 3.85
C GLY A 156 -7.21 -9.25 3.77
N ALA A 157 -7.23 -9.95 4.90
CA ALA A 157 -7.56 -11.37 4.96
C ALA A 157 -9.00 -11.68 4.50
N GLU A 158 -9.98 -10.87 4.91
CA GLU A 158 -11.38 -11.01 4.48
C GLU A 158 -11.56 -10.78 2.97
N LEU A 159 -10.80 -9.86 2.39
CA LEU A 159 -10.84 -9.49 0.98
C LEU A 159 -9.94 -10.37 0.09
N GLY A 160 -9.07 -11.18 0.69
CA GLY A 160 -8.05 -11.95 -0.02
C GLY A 160 -6.89 -11.10 -0.58
N ILE A 161 -6.75 -9.85 -0.12
CA ILE A 161 -5.67 -8.95 -0.54
C ILE A 161 -4.49 -9.17 0.41
N LYS A 162 -3.33 -9.53 -0.16
CA LYS A 162 -2.14 -9.78 0.66
C LYS A 162 -1.66 -8.48 1.31
N VAL A 163 -1.64 -8.45 2.64
CA VAL A 163 -1.03 -7.36 3.42
C VAL A 163 -0.25 -7.92 4.59
N GLU A 164 0.96 -7.41 4.80
CA GLU A 164 1.82 -7.85 5.90
C GLU A 164 2.76 -6.71 6.33
N PRO A 165 3.06 -6.55 7.65
CA PRO A 165 4.04 -5.57 8.10
C PRO A 165 5.40 -5.80 7.43
N ALA A 166 5.82 -4.83 6.62
CA ALA A 166 6.96 -4.99 5.71
C ALA A 166 8.24 -5.36 6.47
N LEU A 167 8.48 -4.71 7.61
CA LEU A 167 9.67 -4.97 8.43
C LEU A 167 9.67 -6.39 9.02
N GLU A 168 8.53 -6.86 9.52
CA GLU A 168 8.43 -8.19 10.11
C GLU A 168 8.51 -9.28 9.05
N ALA A 169 7.87 -9.09 7.90
CA ALA A 169 7.98 -9.99 6.75
C ALA A 169 9.44 -10.13 6.29
N LEU A 170 10.18 -9.02 6.25
CA LEU A 170 11.59 -9.04 5.87
C LEU A 170 12.47 -9.76 6.89
N LYS A 171 12.27 -9.55 8.20
CA LYS A 171 12.99 -10.28 9.26
C LYS A 171 12.82 -11.79 9.12
N VAL A 172 11.59 -12.24 8.88
CA VAL A 172 11.28 -13.66 8.63
C VAL A 172 12.01 -14.17 7.38
N ALA A 173 11.98 -13.42 6.28
CA ALA A 173 12.65 -13.80 5.03
C ALA A 173 14.17 -13.94 5.19
N VAL A 174 14.80 -13.11 6.02
CA VAL A 174 16.25 -13.17 6.31
C VAL A 174 16.61 -14.04 7.51
N HIS A 175 15.65 -14.77 8.08
CA HIS A 175 15.84 -15.70 9.22
C HIS A 175 16.42 -15.04 10.48
N ILE A 176 15.92 -13.84 10.81
CA ILE A 176 16.31 -13.08 12.00
C ILE A 176 15.13 -12.99 12.98
#